data_AF-A0A6B1D334-F1
#
_entry.id   AF-A0A6B1D334-F1
#
_cell.length_a   1.000
_cell.length_b   1.000
_cell.length_c   1.000
_cell.angle_alpha   90.00
_cell.angle_beta   90.00
_cell.angle_gamma   90.00
#
_symmetry.space_group_name_H-M   'P 1'
#
loop_
_entity.id
_entity.type
_entity.pdbx_description
1 polymer ?
#
loop_
_entity_poly.entity_id
_entity_poly.type
_entity_poly.pdbx_seq_one_letter_code
_entity_poly.pdbx_strand_id
1 'polypeptide(L)'
;MIAASKETGQILTVNQNYRYASDFLKIKEIVESGVLGRIVLMRFTDHGFSRRWDWQTLKQYGGDILNNKGAHTIDWALLLM
;
A
#
# COMPACT_ATOMS: atom_id res chain seq x y z
N MET A 1 -19.36 -5.04 0.96
CA MET A 1 -19.06 -4.01 -0.07
C MET A 1 -18.85 -4.61 -1.45
N ILE A 2 -17.86 -5.50 -1.67
CA ILE A 2 -17.64 -6.12 -2.99
C ILE A 2 -18.90 -6.84 -3.52
N ALA A 3 -19.56 -7.63 -2.67
CA ALA A 3 -20.81 -8.31 -3.05
C ALA A 3 -21.91 -7.32 -3.45
N ALA A 4 -22.14 -6.28 -2.64
CA ALA A 4 -23.13 -5.24 -2.93
C ALA A 4 -22.83 -4.48 -4.24
N SER A 5 -21.56 -4.15 -4.51
CA SER A 5 -21.15 -3.53 -5.79
C SER A 5 -21.49 -4.42 -6.99
N LYS A 6 -21.30 -5.75 -6.86
CA LYS A 6 -21.69 -6.71 -7.89
C LYS A 6 -23.21 -6.79 -8.08
N GLU A 7 -23.97 -6.72 -6.99
CA GLU A 7 -25.43 -6.78 -7.00
C GLU A 7 -26.06 -5.51 -7.60
N THR A 8 -25.54 -4.34 -7.24
CA THR A 8 -26.12 -3.05 -7.66
C THR A 8 -25.57 -2.52 -8.98
N GLY A 9 -24.47 -3.10 -9.49
CA GLY A 9 -23.75 -2.61 -10.66
C GLY A 9 -23.00 -1.29 -10.43
N GLN A 10 -22.95 -0.79 -9.18
CA GLN A 10 -22.20 0.42 -8.86
C GLN A 10 -20.70 0.14 -8.78
N ILE A 11 -19.90 1.09 -9.23
CA ILE A 11 -18.44 0.99 -9.20
C ILE A 11 -17.95 1.18 -7.76
N LEU A 12 -17.29 0.14 -7.23
CA LEU A 12 -16.51 0.22 -6.01
C LEU A 12 -15.02 0.25 -6.39
N THR A 13 -14.30 1.26 -5.92
CA THR A 13 -12.85 1.39 -6.07
C THR A 13 -12.19 1.69 -4.73
N VAL A 14 -10.88 1.48 -4.66
CA VAL A 14 -10.04 1.76 -3.49
C VAL A 14 -8.98 2.78 -3.88
N ASN A 15 -8.77 3.79 -3.05
CA ASN A 15 -7.77 4.82 -3.29
C ASN A 15 -6.35 4.33 -2.99
N GLN A 16 -5.75 3.57 -3.91
CA GLN A 16 -4.35 3.16 -3.83
C GLN A 16 -3.43 4.21 -4.46
N ASN A 17 -3.45 5.43 -3.92
CA ASN A 17 -2.71 6.58 -4.46
C ASN A 17 -1.19 6.40 -4.41
N TYR A 18 -0.66 5.59 -3.49
CA TYR A 18 0.78 5.32 -3.40
C TYR A 18 1.33 4.58 -4.63
N ARG A 19 0.48 4.01 -5.50
CA ARG A 19 0.90 3.43 -6.79
C ARG A 19 1.46 4.46 -7.78
N TYR A 20 1.23 5.74 -7.51
CA TYR A 20 1.72 6.84 -8.33
C TYR A 20 2.89 7.59 -7.68
N ALA A 21 3.40 7.10 -6.56
CA ALA A 21 4.59 7.67 -5.93
C ALA A 21 5.82 7.48 -6.85
N SER A 22 6.66 8.51 -6.95
CA SER A 22 7.78 8.55 -7.91
C SER A 22 8.82 7.46 -7.65
N ASP A 23 9.05 7.14 -6.37
CA ASP A 23 9.91 6.05 -5.94
C ASP A 23 9.34 4.68 -6.36
N PHE A 24 8.06 4.41 -6.13
CA PHE A 24 7.43 3.18 -6.59
C PHE A 24 7.47 3.02 -8.10
N LEU A 25 7.15 4.08 -8.85
CA LEU A 25 7.17 4.03 -10.31
C LEU A 25 8.58 3.69 -10.83
N LYS A 26 9.63 4.26 -10.25
CA LYS A 26 11.01 3.94 -10.63
C LYS A 26 11.41 2.53 -10.20
N ILE A 27 11.02 2.08 -9.01
CA ILE A 27 11.27 0.70 -8.55
C ILE A 27 10.61 -0.30 -9.50
N LYS A 28 9.33 -0.08 -9.84
CA LYS A 28 8.58 -0.90 -10.79
C LYS A 28 9.26 -0.96 -12.15
N GLU A 29 9.68 0.18 -12.71
CA GLU A 29 10.44 0.24 -13.97
C GLU A 29 11.72 -0.62 -13.91
N ILE A 30 12.50 -0.52 -12.83
CA ILE A 30 13.75 -1.29 -12.66
C ILE A 30 13.45 -2.79 -12.58
N VAL A 31 12.45 -3.19 -11.79
CA VAL A 31 12.06 -4.60 -11.66
C VAL A 31 11.56 -5.16 -13.00
N GLU A 32 10.69 -4.43 -13.69
CA GLU A 32 10.14 -4.83 -15.00
C GLU A 32 11.19 -4.85 -16.10
N SER A 33 12.23 -4.01 -16.03
CA SER A 33 13.32 -4.02 -17.01
C SER A 33 14.15 -5.30 -16.99
N GLY A 34 14.11 -6.06 -15.89
CA GLY A 34 14.91 -7.27 -15.71
C GLY A 34 16.41 -7.02 -15.50
N VAL A 35 16.85 -5.77 -15.37
CA VAL A 35 18.29 -5.42 -15.21
C VAL A 35 18.93 -6.04 -13.97
N LEU A 36 18.12 -6.32 -12.94
CA LEU A 36 18.56 -6.97 -11.69
C LEU A 36 18.58 -8.50 -11.77
N GLY A 37 18.16 -9.09 -12.91
CA GLY A 37 17.97 -10.53 -13.05
C GLY A 37 16.84 -11.06 -12.16
N ARG A 38 17.02 -12.26 -11.60
CA ARG A 38 16.02 -12.87 -10.72
C ARG A 38 16.01 -12.19 -9.35
N ILE A 39 14.89 -11.55 -9.01
CA ILE A 39 14.68 -11.03 -7.65
C ILE A 39 14.55 -12.19 -6.66
N VAL A 40 15.33 -12.13 -5.58
CA VAL A 40 15.32 -13.15 -4.51
C VAL A 40 14.76 -12.63 -3.18
N LEU A 41 14.80 -11.32 -2.97
CA LEU A 41 14.34 -10.67 -1.75
C LEU A 41 13.97 -9.22 -2.05
N MET A 42 12.80 -8.79 -1.59
CA MET A 42 12.44 -7.38 -1.45
C MET A 42 12.21 -7.10 0.04
N ARG A 43 12.86 -6.05 0.55
CA ARG A 43 12.68 -5.59 1.93
C ARG A 43 12.15 -4.16 1.90
N PHE A 44 10.98 -3.97 2.47
CA PHE A 44 10.35 -2.66 2.60
C PHE A 44 10.53 -2.17 4.03
N THR A 45 11.03 -0.95 4.15
CA THR A 45 11.29 -0.32 5.44
C THR A 45 10.82 1.12 5.37
N ASP A 46 9.90 1.47 6.26
CA ASP A 46 9.43 2.83 6.43
C ASP A 46 9.55 3.21 7.91
N HIS A 47 10.29 4.28 8.17
CA HIS A 47 10.63 4.72 9.51
C HIS A 47 10.44 6.23 9.60
N GLY A 48 9.86 6.66 10.71
CA GLY A 48 9.69 8.06 11.02
C GLY A 48 9.20 8.23 12.44
N PHE A 49 9.49 9.37 13.05
CA PHE A 49 8.99 9.72 14.37
C PHE A 49 8.06 10.91 14.23
N SER A 50 6.81 10.75 14.66
CA SER A 50 5.85 11.84 14.79
C SER A 50 4.92 11.58 15.96
N ARG A 51 4.35 12.65 16.52
CA ARG A 51 3.31 12.55 17.54
C ARG A 51 1.98 12.88 16.89
N ARG A 52 0.93 12.15 17.29
CA ARG A 52 -0.45 12.35 16.84
C ARG A 52 -1.37 12.39 18.04
N TRP A 53 -2.50 13.07 17.89
CA TRP A 53 -3.57 13.16 18.89
C TRP A 53 -4.93 13.05 18.21
N ASP A 54 -5.13 11.99 17.44
CA ASP A 54 -6.37 11.70 16.73
C ASP A 54 -6.82 10.25 16.95
N TRP A 55 -7.91 9.87 16.29
CA TRP A 55 -8.49 8.53 16.37
C TRP A 55 -7.50 7.40 16.04
N GLN A 56 -6.44 7.68 15.27
CA GLN A 56 -5.45 6.67 14.89
C GLN A 56 -4.59 6.23 16.07
N THR A 57 -4.60 6.97 17.18
CA THR A 57 -3.97 6.56 18.43
C THR A 57 -4.84 5.62 19.27
N LEU A 58 -6.09 5.39 18.85
CA LEU A 58 -7.10 4.64 19.61
C LEU A 58 -7.47 3.33 18.91
N LYS A 59 -7.17 2.20 19.55
CA LYS A 59 -7.48 0.87 19.01
C LYS A 59 -8.98 0.63 18.76
N GLN A 60 -9.86 1.23 19.55
CA GLN A 60 -11.31 1.09 19.39
C GLN A 60 -11.83 1.59 18.02
N TYR A 61 -11.08 2.46 17.34
CA TYR A 61 -11.40 2.95 16.00
C TYR A 61 -10.56 2.28 14.91
N GLY A 62 -9.88 1.17 15.22
CA GLY A 62 -8.97 0.52 14.28
C GLY A 62 -7.73 1.37 13.96
N GLY A 63 -7.32 2.26 14.88
CA GLY A 63 -6.06 3.00 14.77
C GLY A 63 -4.83 2.08 14.75
N ASP A 64 -3.64 2.69 14.84
CA ASP A 64 -2.29 2.13 14.63
C ASP A 64 -1.73 2.32 13.21
N ILE A 65 -0.41 2.25 13.09
CA ILE A 65 0.34 2.49 11.86
C ILE A 65 0.08 1.42 10.80
N LEU A 66 -0.20 0.18 11.21
CA LEU A 66 -0.46 -0.91 10.28
C LEU A 66 -1.73 -0.66 9.47
N ASN A 67 -2.81 -0.26 10.13
CA ASN A 67 -4.09 0.06 9.47
C ASN A 67 -4.04 1.38 8.71
N ASN A 68 -3.27 2.36 9.18
CA ASN A 68 -3.18 3.67 8.55
C ASN A 68 -2.24 3.70 7.32
N LYS A 69 -1.03 3.14 7.44
CA LYS A 69 0.02 3.24 6.41
C LYS A 69 0.48 1.88 5.88
N GLY A 70 0.42 0.84 6.70
CA GLY A 70 0.91 -0.50 6.32
C GLY A 70 0.25 -1.08 5.07
N ALA A 71 -1.03 -0.78 4.84
CA ALA A 71 -1.75 -1.21 3.64
C ALA A 71 -1.08 -0.74 2.33
N HIS A 72 -0.44 0.43 2.32
CA HIS A 72 0.26 0.94 1.13
C HIS A 72 1.52 0.12 0.82
N THR A 73 2.29 -0.24 1.84
CA THR A 73 3.49 -1.08 1.67
C THR A 73 3.13 -2.49 1.21
N ILE A 74 2.03 -3.04 1.74
CA ILE A 74 1.52 -4.35 1.30
C ILE A 74 1.04 -4.28 -0.16
N ASP A 75 0.35 -3.21 -0.56
CA ASP A 75 -0.08 -3.00 -1.94
C ASP A 75 1.12 -2.96 -2.91
N TRP A 76 2.21 -2.26 -2.55
CA TRP A 76 3.43 -2.27 -3.35
C TRP A 76 4.08 -3.65 -3.45
N ALA A 77 4.14 -4.38 -2.34
CA ALA A 77 4.68 -5.74 -2.35
C ALA A 77 3.87 -6.65 -3.30
N LEU A 78 2.54 -6.55 -3.29
CA LEU A 78 1.67 -7.32 -4.19
C LEU A 78 1.84 -6.95 -5.67
N LEU A 79 2.21 -5.71 -5.99
CA LEU A 79 2.42 -5.27 -7.37
C LEU A 79 3.80 -5.61 -7.94
N LEU A 80 4.79 -5.85 -7.07
CA LEU A 80 6.17 -6.14 -7.45
C LEU A 80 6.50 -7.64 -7.42
N MET A 81 5.57 -8.46 -6.94
CA MET A 81 5.62 -9.93 -6.97
C MET A 81 5.01 -10.47 -8.27
#